data_AF-A0AAU2G4W0-F1
#
_entry.id   AF-A0AAU2G4W0-F1
#
_cell.length_a   1.000
_cell.length_b   1.000
_cell.length_c   1.000
_cell.angle_alpha   90.00
_cell.angle_beta   90.00
_cell.angle_gamma   90.00
#
_symmetry.space_group_name_H-M   'P 1'
#
loop_
_entity.id
_entity.type
_entity.pdbx_description
1 polymer ?
#
loop_
_entity_poly.entity_id
_entity_poly.type
_entity_poly.pdbx_seq_one_letter_code
_entity_poly.pdbx_strand_id
1 'polypeptide(L)'
;MADRAHPVTEMRHAGLQSPLPEQERDLPVDMPWLRRRAKQFASVSQRDFHLVVDLAAYASISGMPFLAHYAAQVYLGPKNARLRVPLMAINLGLVTTREEADRALAHETMHLVVPSYGHKEAAFARAQLLLDQVGQLTAASA
;
A
#
# COMPACT_ATOMS: atom_id res chain seq x y z
N MET A 1 14.65 -9.95 14.48
CA MET A 1 13.95 -9.00 15.36
C MET A 1 13.30 -7.97 14.46
N ALA A 2 12.00 -8.11 14.23
CA ALA A 2 11.23 -7.17 13.42
C ALA A 2 11.03 -5.90 14.24
N ASP A 3 11.55 -4.80 13.73
CA ASP A 3 11.44 -3.48 14.34
C ASP A 3 9.95 -3.20 14.59
N ARG A 4 9.58 -2.93 15.86
CA ARG A 4 8.39 -2.09 16.12
C ARG A 4 8.54 -0.91 15.17
N ALA A 5 7.49 -0.57 14.40
CA ALA A 5 7.56 0.50 13.41
C ALA A 5 8.30 1.70 14.02
N HIS A 6 9.53 1.94 13.55
CA HIS A 6 10.40 2.93 14.17
C HIS A 6 9.64 4.27 14.16
N PRO A 7 9.62 5.09 15.23
CA PRO A 7 8.76 6.29 15.31
C PRO A 7 8.92 7.24 14.10
N VAL A 8 10.12 7.28 13.51
CA VAL A 8 10.42 8.01 12.28
C VAL A 8 9.64 7.49 11.05
N THR A 9 9.47 6.17 10.93
CA THR A 9 8.70 5.52 9.87
C THR A 9 7.21 5.83 10.02
N GLU A 10 6.69 5.78 11.26
CA GLU A 10 5.29 6.15 11.56
C GLU A 10 5.02 7.62 11.25
N MET A 11 5.91 8.53 11.69
CA MET A 11 5.82 9.96 11.39
C MET A 11 5.84 10.23 9.88
N ARG A 12 6.73 9.56 9.13
CA ARG A 12 6.79 9.71 7.67
C ARG A 12 5.56 9.16 6.96
N HIS A 13 4.97 8.09 7.50
CA HIS A 13 3.72 7.54 6.99
C HIS A 13 2.55 8.49 7.24
N ALA A 14 2.47 9.08 8.44
CA ALA A 14 1.49 10.12 8.76
C ALA A 14 1.67 11.39 7.91
N GLY A 15 2.91 11.69 7.50
CA GLY A 15 3.22 12.82 6.59
C GLY A 15 2.75 12.64 5.15
N LEU A 16 2.33 11.44 4.74
CA LEU A 16 1.75 11.21 3.41
C LEU A 16 0.35 11.84 3.32
N GLN A 17 0.13 12.62 2.26
CA GLN A 17 -1.11 13.35 2.03
C GLN A 17 -1.96 12.64 0.98
N SER A 18 -3.10 12.10 1.41
CA SER A 18 -4.06 11.50 0.47
C SER A 18 -4.69 12.58 -0.41
N PRO A 19 -4.81 12.36 -1.74
CA PRO A 19 -5.48 13.29 -2.64
C PRO A 19 -7.01 13.21 -2.53
N LEU A 20 -7.56 12.35 -1.66
CA LEU A 20 -9.00 12.26 -1.44
C LEU A 20 -9.56 13.59 -0.93
N PRO A 21 -10.78 13.97 -1.35
CA PRO A 21 -11.52 15.06 -0.71
C PRO A 21 -11.67 14.80 0.79
N GLU A 22 -11.70 15.88 1.58
CA GLU A 22 -11.78 15.79 3.05
C GLU A 22 -12.95 14.92 3.52
N GLN A 23 -14.14 15.09 2.93
CA GLN A 23 -15.31 14.28 3.27
C GLN A 23 -15.18 12.78 2.98
N GLU A 24 -14.21 12.36 2.16
CA GLU A 24 -13.99 10.95 1.84
C GLU A 24 -12.91 10.29 2.69
N ARG A 25 -12.03 11.07 3.32
CA ARG A 25 -10.85 10.55 4.03
C ARG A 25 -11.24 9.65 5.20
N ASP A 26 -12.25 10.07 5.96
CA ASP A 26 -12.72 9.39 7.17
C ASP A 26 -13.79 8.32 6.89
N LEU A 27 -14.21 8.17 5.62
CA LEU A 27 -15.14 7.11 5.27
C LEU A 27 -14.50 5.73 5.50
N PRO A 28 -15.30 4.72 5.91
CA PRO A 28 -14.80 3.38 6.08
C PRO A 28 -14.33 2.79 4.74
N VAL A 29 -13.32 1.92 4.83
CA VAL A 29 -12.85 1.14 3.67
C VAL A 29 -13.86 0.06 3.33
N ASP A 30 -14.49 0.17 2.15
CA ASP A 30 -15.27 -0.90 1.55
C ASP A 30 -14.48 -1.62 0.43
N MET A 31 -14.75 -2.92 0.25
CA MET A 31 -14.03 -3.74 -0.75
C MET A 31 -14.18 -3.23 -2.20
N PRO A 32 -15.36 -2.79 -2.66
CA PRO A 32 -15.50 -2.17 -3.98
C PRO A 32 -14.58 -0.97 -4.17
N TRP A 33 -14.55 -0.04 -3.21
CA TRP A 33 -13.68 1.12 -3.24
C TRP A 33 -12.20 0.73 -3.23
N LEU A 34 -11.79 -0.14 -2.30
CA LEU A 34 -10.39 -0.54 -2.16
C LEU A 34 -9.84 -1.21 -3.43
N ARG A 35 -10.65 -2.05 -4.07
CA ARG A 35 -10.26 -2.70 -5.34
C ARG A 35 -10.11 -1.69 -6.47
N ARG A 36 -11.01 -0.70 -6.59
CA ARG A 36 -10.87 0.36 -7.58
C ARG A 36 -9.62 1.18 -7.30
N ARG A 37 -9.37 1.51 -6.03
CA ARG A 37 -8.21 2.30 -5.63
C ARG A 37 -6.89 1.58 -5.91
N ALA A 38 -6.79 0.29 -5.58
CA ALA A 38 -5.65 -0.55 -5.92
C ALA A 38 -5.35 -0.59 -7.42
N LYS A 39 -6.39 -0.63 -8.28
CA LYS A 39 -6.21 -0.56 -9.74
C LYS A 39 -5.64 0.78 -10.21
N GLN A 40 -6.02 1.90 -9.58
CA GLN A 40 -5.43 3.20 -9.88
C GLN A 40 -3.94 3.20 -9.54
N PHE A 41 -3.55 2.64 -8.39
CA PHE A 41 -2.14 2.48 -8.01
C PHE A 41 -1.35 1.57 -8.97
N ALA A 42 -1.91 0.43 -9.36
CA ALA A 42 -1.30 -0.46 -10.36
C ALA A 42 -1.08 0.27 -11.69
N SER A 43 -2.06 1.09 -12.11
CA SER A 43 -1.97 1.92 -13.32
C SER A 43 -0.86 2.97 -13.22
N VAL A 44 -0.82 3.82 -12.17
CA VAL A 44 0.21 4.87 -12.10
C VAL A 44 1.62 4.32 -11.92
N SER A 45 1.76 3.21 -11.20
CA SER A 45 3.06 2.56 -10.99
C SER A 45 3.51 1.72 -12.18
N GLN A 46 2.62 1.44 -13.14
CA GLN A 46 2.84 0.52 -14.25
C GLN A 46 3.30 -0.87 -13.75
N ARG A 47 2.75 -1.29 -12.60
CA ARG A 47 3.06 -2.58 -11.94
C ARG A 47 1.77 -3.24 -11.49
N ASP A 48 1.45 -4.37 -12.09
CA ASP A 48 0.34 -5.20 -11.63
C ASP A 48 0.66 -5.82 -10.27
N PHE A 49 -0.37 -5.98 -9.45
CA PHE A 49 -0.33 -6.75 -8.21
C PHE A 49 -1.72 -7.29 -7.88
N HIS A 50 -1.78 -8.37 -7.10
CA HIS A 50 -3.02 -8.90 -6.55
C HIS A 50 -3.24 -8.37 -5.13
N LEU A 51 -4.31 -7.60 -4.95
CA LEU A 51 -4.78 -7.18 -3.63
C LEU A 51 -5.35 -8.38 -2.86
N VAL A 52 -4.87 -8.58 -1.64
CA VAL A 52 -5.31 -9.62 -0.71
C VAL A 52 -5.73 -8.96 0.61
N VAL A 53 -6.89 -9.31 1.14
CA VAL A 53 -7.35 -8.86 2.47
C VAL A 53 -7.54 -10.01 3.45
N ASP A 54 -7.54 -11.24 2.94
CA ASP A 54 -7.45 -12.46 3.75
C ASP A 54 -5.98 -12.72 4.08
N LEU A 55 -5.59 -12.34 5.29
CA LEU A 55 -4.21 -12.43 5.77
C LEU A 55 -3.74 -13.90 5.93
N ALA A 56 -4.67 -14.83 6.17
CA ALA A 56 -4.35 -16.26 6.25
C ALA A 56 -4.08 -16.83 4.85
N ALA A 57 -4.89 -16.44 3.86
CA ALA A 57 -4.63 -16.80 2.46
C ALA A 57 -3.30 -16.20 1.96
N TYR A 58 -3.00 -14.95 2.30
CA TYR A 58 -1.69 -14.34 1.99
C TYR A 58 -0.53 -15.15 2.57
N ALA A 59 -0.62 -15.55 3.84
CA ALA A 59 0.44 -16.32 4.50
C ALA A 59 0.62 -17.70 3.88
N SER A 60 -0.49 -18.36 3.53
CA SER A 60 -0.49 -19.66 2.85
C SER A 60 0.19 -19.59 1.48
N ILE A 61 -0.12 -18.58 0.67
CA ILE A 61 0.44 -18.43 -0.69
C ILE A 61 1.90 -17.97 -0.65
N SER A 62 2.23 -17.03 0.23
CA SER A 62 3.58 -16.45 0.29
C SER A 62 4.57 -17.33 1.07
N GLY A 63 4.09 -18.22 1.94
CA GLY A 63 4.90 -18.95 2.91
C GLY A 63 5.47 -18.04 4.01
N MET A 64 5.02 -16.79 4.11
CA MET A 64 5.47 -15.82 5.11
C MET A 64 4.32 -15.44 6.04
N PRO A 65 4.53 -15.43 7.37
CA PRO A 65 3.50 -14.97 8.29
C PRO A 65 3.24 -13.46 8.10
N PHE A 66 1.98 -13.07 8.00
CA PHE A 66 1.59 -11.67 8.08
C PHE A 66 1.49 -11.27 9.56
N LEU A 67 2.35 -10.36 10.01
CA LEU A 67 2.38 -9.96 11.42
C LEU A 67 1.21 -9.03 11.74
N ALA A 68 0.55 -9.24 12.88
CA ALA A 68 -0.70 -8.55 13.23
C ALA A 68 -0.58 -7.01 13.32
N HIS A 69 0.63 -6.48 13.53
CA HIS A 69 0.90 -5.04 13.59
C HIS A 69 1.22 -4.41 12.22
N TYR A 70 1.27 -5.19 11.14
CA TYR A 70 1.45 -4.67 9.80
C TYR A 70 0.13 -4.16 9.25
N ALA A 71 0.11 -2.91 8.81
CA ALA A 71 -1.03 -2.31 8.11
C ALA A 71 -1.16 -2.90 6.69
N ALA A 72 -0.04 -3.13 6.02
CA ALA A 72 0.03 -3.76 4.71
C ALA A 72 1.39 -4.41 4.49
N GLN A 73 1.50 -5.28 3.48
CA GLN A 73 2.76 -5.92 3.09
C GLN A 73 2.73 -6.40 1.64
N VAL A 74 3.78 -6.10 0.89
CA VAL A 74 4.02 -6.67 -0.44
C VAL A 74 4.91 -7.91 -0.41
N TYR A 75 4.51 -8.92 -1.17
CA TYR A 75 5.32 -10.08 -1.49
C TYR A 75 5.62 -10.15 -2.99
N LEU A 76 6.90 -9.98 -3.32
CA LEU A 76 7.42 -10.05 -4.69
C LEU A 76 7.77 -11.48 -5.14
N GLY A 77 7.66 -12.48 -4.27
CA GLY A 77 8.27 -13.80 -4.49
C GLY A 77 9.74 -13.87 -4.03
N PRO A 78 10.34 -15.08 -4.04
CA PRO A 78 11.75 -15.25 -3.72
C PRO A 78 12.63 -14.47 -4.72
N LYS A 79 13.80 -14.00 -4.27
CA LYS A 79 14.70 -13.12 -5.05
C LYS A 79 15.02 -13.68 -6.45
N ASN A 80 15.16 -14.99 -6.55
CA ASN A 80 15.58 -15.74 -7.73
C ASN A 80 14.39 -16.14 -8.64
N ALA A 81 13.16 -16.04 -8.16
CA ALA A 81 11.95 -16.41 -8.88
C ALA A 81 10.79 -15.50 -8.47
N ARG A 82 10.99 -14.18 -8.63
CA ARG A 82 9.95 -13.19 -8.34
C ARG A 82 8.66 -13.57 -9.06
N LEU A 83 7.52 -13.38 -8.38
CA LEU A 83 6.21 -13.63 -8.96
C LEU A 83 6.00 -12.72 -10.18
N ARG A 84 5.35 -13.26 -11.22
CA ARG A 84 4.92 -12.48 -12.38
C ARG A 84 3.96 -11.35 -11.98
N VAL A 85 3.11 -11.64 -11.00
CA VAL A 85 2.21 -10.66 -10.37
C VAL A 85 2.39 -10.76 -8.85
N PRO A 86 3.00 -9.75 -8.20
CA PRO A 86 3.15 -9.68 -6.75
C PRO A 86 1.82 -9.74 -5.98
N LEU A 87 1.90 -10.09 -4.70
CA LEU A 87 0.78 -10.00 -3.77
C LEU A 87 0.93 -8.76 -2.90
N MET A 88 -0.16 -8.04 -2.66
CA MET A 88 -0.21 -6.92 -1.72
C MET A 88 -1.31 -7.20 -0.71
N ALA A 89 -0.92 -7.49 0.53
CA ALA A 89 -1.85 -7.69 1.62
C ALA A 89 -2.17 -6.36 2.34
N ILE A 90 -3.43 -6.14 2.69
CA ILE A 90 -3.88 -5.03 3.54
C ILE A 90 -4.66 -5.60 4.73
N ASN A 91 -4.29 -5.15 5.93
CA ASN A 91 -4.94 -5.53 7.18
C ASN A 91 -6.09 -4.56 7.50
N LEU A 92 -7.32 -4.95 7.17
CA LEU A 92 -8.52 -4.14 7.44
C LEU A 92 -8.87 -4.00 8.93
N GLY A 93 -8.20 -4.74 9.82
CA GLY A 93 -8.29 -4.51 11.27
C GLY A 93 -7.48 -3.31 11.76
N LEU A 94 -6.52 -2.82 10.95
CA LEU A 94 -5.70 -1.64 11.25
C LEU A 94 -5.97 -0.49 10.27
N VAL A 95 -6.26 -0.81 9.01
CA VAL A 95 -6.55 0.14 7.93
C VAL A 95 -8.06 0.26 7.81
N THR A 96 -8.62 1.22 8.53
CA THR A 96 -10.07 1.36 8.73
C THR A 96 -10.66 2.50 7.90
N THR A 97 -9.89 3.55 7.62
CA THR A 97 -10.31 4.69 6.82
C THR A 97 -9.72 4.67 5.41
N ARG A 98 -10.40 5.34 4.47
CA ARG A 98 -9.91 5.46 3.09
C ARG A 98 -8.57 6.19 3.01
N GLU A 99 -8.32 7.16 3.87
CA GLU A 99 -7.01 7.83 3.96
C GLU A 99 -5.91 6.85 4.39
N GLU A 100 -6.15 6.03 5.42
CA GLU A 100 -5.19 5.02 5.86
C GLU A 100 -4.89 4.03 4.74
N ALA A 101 -5.91 3.60 4.00
CA ALA A 101 -5.76 2.69 2.87
C ALA A 101 -4.96 3.32 1.74
N ASP A 102 -5.16 4.60 1.45
CA ASP A 102 -4.37 5.33 0.46
C ASP A 102 -2.90 5.40 0.82
N ARG A 103 -2.59 5.75 2.07
CA ARG A 103 -1.20 5.80 2.56
C ARG A 103 -0.54 4.42 2.48
N ALA A 104 -1.24 3.38 2.92
CA ALA A 104 -0.76 2.01 2.87
C ALA A 104 -0.52 1.54 1.43
N LEU A 105 -1.49 1.75 0.53
CA LEU A 105 -1.36 1.42 -0.89
C LEU A 105 -0.18 2.15 -1.54
N ALA A 106 -0.02 3.43 -1.26
CA ALA A 106 1.08 4.22 -1.81
C ALA A 106 2.45 3.73 -1.34
N HIS A 107 2.58 3.46 -0.04
CA HIS A 107 3.80 2.94 0.56
C HIS A 107 4.18 1.58 -0.03
N GLU A 108 3.22 0.65 -0.08
CA GLU A 108 3.45 -0.69 -0.58
C GLU A 108 3.68 -0.72 -2.10
N THR A 109 2.95 0.09 -2.86
CA THR A 109 3.16 0.23 -4.31
C THR A 109 4.55 0.77 -4.62
N MET A 110 5.08 1.68 -3.80
CA MET A 110 6.44 2.18 -3.96
C MET A 110 7.47 1.05 -3.85
N HIS A 111 7.29 0.06 -2.97
CA HIS A 111 8.16 -1.11 -2.87
C HIS A 111 8.14 -2.01 -4.11
N LEU A 112 7.08 -1.97 -4.93
CA LEU A 112 7.03 -2.66 -6.23
C LEU A 112 7.96 -2.01 -7.27
N VAL A 113 8.14 -0.69 -7.20
CA VAL A 113 8.94 0.09 -8.15
C VAL A 113 10.39 0.17 -7.70
N VAL A 114 10.62 0.41 -6.41
CA VAL A 114 11.96 0.60 -5.84
C VAL A 114 12.11 -0.32 -4.62
N PRO A 115 12.95 -1.36 -4.70
CA PRO A 115 13.28 -2.18 -3.54
C PRO A 115 14.08 -1.34 -2.53
N SER A 116 13.41 -0.79 -1.51
CA SER A 116 14.03 0.09 -0.52
C SER A 116 14.11 -0.59 0.84
N TYR A 117 15.28 -1.14 1.18
CA TYR A 117 15.54 -1.83 2.45
C TYR A 117 15.74 -0.90 3.67
N GLY A 118 15.09 0.26 3.74
CA GLY A 118 15.34 1.17 4.88
C GLY A 118 14.43 2.37 5.09
N HIS A 119 13.20 2.36 4.54
CA HIS A 119 12.19 3.41 4.79
C HIS A 119 12.76 4.84 4.78
N LYS A 120 13.67 5.11 3.83
CA LYS A 120 14.37 6.39 3.71
C LYS A 120 13.39 7.47 3.26
N GLU A 121 13.71 8.73 3.49
CA GLU A 121 12.89 9.86 3.06
C GLU A 121 12.55 9.81 1.56
N ALA A 122 13.51 9.44 0.71
CA ALA A 122 13.29 9.26 -0.73
C ALA A 122 12.29 8.14 -1.08
N ALA A 123 12.02 7.19 -0.19
CA ALA A 123 10.98 6.18 -0.36
C ALA A 123 9.60 6.80 -0.12
N PHE A 124 9.46 7.63 0.92
CA PHE A 124 8.21 8.35 1.20
C PHE A 124 7.91 9.44 0.19
N ALA A 125 8.92 10.14 -0.33
CA ALA A 125 8.74 11.07 -1.44
C ALA A 125 8.16 10.37 -2.68
N ARG A 126 8.59 9.14 -2.97
CA ARG A 126 8.03 8.33 -4.07
C ARG A 126 6.61 7.86 -3.77
N ALA A 127 6.31 7.48 -2.54
CA ALA A 127 4.94 7.16 -2.14
C ALA A 127 4.02 8.39 -2.32
N GLN A 128 4.48 9.58 -1.96
CA GLN A 128 3.74 10.82 -2.21
C GLN A 128 3.52 11.07 -3.71
N LEU A 129 4.55 10.88 -4.55
CA LEU A 129 4.39 11.03 -6.00
C LEU A 129 3.32 10.07 -6.58
N LEU A 130 3.23 8.84 -6.05
CA LEU A 130 2.18 7.90 -6.46
C LEU A 130 0.79 8.40 -6.03
N LEU A 131 0.65 8.97 -4.83
CA LEU A 131 -0.59 9.59 -4.36
C LEU A 131 -0.99 10.75 -5.28
N ASP A 132 -0.06 11.63 -5.61
CA ASP A 132 -0.32 12.79 -6.47
C ASP A 132 -0.80 12.36 -7.86
N GLN A 133 -0.17 11.35 -8.45
CA GLN A 133 -0.55 10.78 -9.76
C GLN A 133 -1.94 10.13 -9.72
N VAL A 134 -2.26 9.40 -8.65
CA VAL A 134 -3.61 8.82 -8.46
C VAL A 134 -4.66 9.92 -8.30
N GLY A 135 -4.31 11.01 -7.62
CA GLY A 135 -5.14 12.21 -7.51
C GLY A 135 -5.48 12.80 -8.88
N GLN A 136 -4.48 12.93 -9.76
CA GLN A 136 -4.66 13.42 -11.13
C GLN A 136 -5.60 12.53 -11.97
N LEU A 137 -5.48 11.20 -11.85
CA LEU A 137 -6.39 10.26 -12.55
C LEU A 137 -7.84 10.38 -12.08
N THR A 138 -8.02 10.58 -10.78
CA THR A 138 -9.36 10.69 -10.18
C THR A 138 -10.04 12.00 -10.61
N ALA A 139 -9.30 13.11 -10.63
CA ALA A 139 -9.80 14.40 -11.12
C ALA A 139 -10.13 14.38 -12.63
N ALA A 140 -9.38 13.63 -13.43
CA ALA A 140 -9.64 13.53 -14.88
C ALA A 140 -10.84 12.62 -15.24
N SER A 141 -11.35 11.84 -14.27
CA SER A 141 -12.47 10.91 -14.47
C SER A 141 -13.78 11.40 -13.84
N ALA A 142 -13.78 12.61 -13.24
CA ALA A 142 -14.93 13.27 -12.63
C ALA A 142 -15.53 14.31 -13.60
#